data_AF-A0A950BKP1-F1
#
_entry.id   AF-A0A950BKP1-F1
#
_cell.length_a   1.000
_cell.length_b   1.000
_cell.length_c   1.000
_cell.angle_alpha   90.00
_cell.angle_beta   90.00
_cell.angle_gamma   90.00
#
_symmetry.space_group_name_H-M   'P 1'
#
loop_
_entity.id
_entity.type
_entity.pdbx_description
1 polymer ?
#
loop_
_entity_poly.entity_id
_entity_poly.type
_entity_poly.pdbx_seq_one_letter_code
_entity_poly.pdbx_strand_id
1 'polypeptide(L)'
;MKFLTTGWYAACLTELGRLDEAERLLHELEREFATGDAPQFMHQAFVMRDLAIIEWRRGHIGLTDDQRARLDPIADRSHIFAACHFMRIATEVERAKGDRLAERTLLDRALRHADDGSLPLYRVEVLAQSVFGAWLAGEDDSWRTQAAELQLIVASDGFRALEHLVQCATGQARAPTGIELPETLAHAELIACGDSSSLDAAQAHAAAAVAAAQEFGSPFILALANLALAESKPEERATAHAQAQSSAASVESQRFQAAVSAVVSGGDAGMLAGFISRLRRPIEMREGGKLRVAFLAGTVARGSDILRVAGRELELLCAIARQRRPTPQEELEAMLWPDADSQSASNSFKVCMHRLRKQVGDERVVVRSAQGYRVGDHVRVDIWELEDDAAPLRASGKPGRADIDRLRRSLDRLQIGRAELLKRWAWSDSLDRRIDELRHDLTLWLGREALERGDFAKSLAHAAQLVEYDSYDESGRELAIRAYLGAHDHAAAVREYREYRDVLVKDLGVEPSTDLKRLLEVDAKTVAAGPTLRP
;
A
#
# COMPACT_ATOMS: atom_id res chain seq x y z
N MET A 1 27.11 14.40 38.95
CA MET A 1 25.63 14.37 39.09
C MET A 1 24.95 15.38 38.17
N LYS A 2 25.29 16.68 38.23
CA LYS A 2 24.74 17.73 37.35
C LYS A 2 24.91 17.46 35.83
N PHE A 3 26.11 17.03 35.39
CA PHE A 3 26.33 16.60 34.00
C PHE A 3 25.37 15.49 33.57
N LEU A 4 25.19 14.46 34.41
CA LEU A 4 24.30 13.35 34.11
C LEU A 4 22.83 13.78 34.06
N THR A 5 22.40 14.76 34.84
CA THR A 5 21.01 15.23 34.81
C THR A 5 20.75 16.22 33.68
N THR A 6 21.60 17.24 33.54
CA THR A 6 21.42 18.32 32.55
C THR A 6 21.76 17.86 31.14
N GLY A 7 22.83 17.07 30.97
CA GLY A 7 23.22 16.52 29.66
C GLY A 7 22.17 15.55 29.11
N TRP A 8 21.67 14.62 29.94
CA TRP A 8 20.56 13.75 29.53
C TRP A 8 19.29 14.51 29.21
N TYR A 9 18.95 15.53 30.00
CA TYR A 9 17.77 16.35 29.72
C TYR A 9 17.90 17.09 28.38
N ALA A 10 19.08 17.64 28.07
CA ALA A 10 19.34 18.26 26.77
C ALA A 10 19.25 17.25 25.61
N ALA A 11 19.75 16.02 25.79
CA ALA A 11 19.58 14.95 24.80
C ALA A 11 18.10 14.63 24.56
N CYS A 12 17.29 14.47 25.62
CA CYS A 12 15.84 14.26 25.49
C CYS A 12 15.13 15.42 24.78
N LEU A 13 15.51 16.67 25.06
CA LEU A 13 14.95 17.84 24.36
C LEU A 13 15.30 17.82 22.87
N THR A 14 16.49 17.34 22.51
CA THR A 14 16.91 17.16 21.11
C THR A 14 16.05 16.12 20.40
N GLU A 15 15.75 14.98 21.04
CA GLU A 15 14.84 13.96 20.49
C GLU A 15 13.41 14.47 20.28
N LEU A 16 12.96 15.38 21.13
CA LEU A 16 11.64 16.01 21.06
C LEU A 16 11.60 17.23 20.13
N GLY A 17 12.68 17.51 19.38
CA GLY A 17 12.77 18.65 18.47
C GLY A 17 12.87 20.02 19.15
N ARG A 18 13.06 20.09 20.47
CA ARG A 18 13.22 21.33 21.24
C ARG A 18 14.68 21.83 21.21
N LEU A 19 15.19 22.03 20.00
CA LEU A 19 16.62 22.26 19.73
C LEU A 19 17.17 23.50 20.46
N ASP A 20 16.46 24.63 20.43
CA ASP A 20 16.92 25.87 21.07
C ASP A 20 17.02 25.74 22.61
N GLU A 21 16.18 24.90 23.21
CA GLU A 21 16.25 24.63 24.65
C GLU A 21 17.41 23.69 24.99
N ALA A 22 17.62 22.66 24.18
CA ALA A 22 18.76 21.76 24.32
C ALA A 22 20.09 22.51 24.16
N GLU A 23 20.21 23.34 23.13
CA GLU A 23 21.41 24.13 22.82
C GLU A 23 21.79 25.07 23.97
N ARG A 24 20.80 25.77 24.55
CA ARG A 24 21.04 26.64 25.71
C ARG A 24 21.65 25.88 26.89
N LEU A 25 21.11 24.70 27.21
CA LEU A 25 21.62 23.85 28.28
C LEU A 25 23.02 23.30 27.96
N LEU A 26 23.26 22.93 26.70
CA LEU A 26 24.57 22.42 26.28
C LEU A 26 25.65 23.50 26.33
N HIS A 27 25.36 24.75 25.93
CA HIS A 27 26.31 25.86 26.07
C HIS A 27 26.56 26.24 27.54
N GLU A 28 25.61 26.02 28.44
CA GLU A 28 25.88 26.15 29.89
C GLU A 28 26.89 25.10 30.36
N LEU A 29 26.72 23.84 29.95
CA LEU A 29 27.67 22.77 30.25
C LEU A 29 29.02 23.00 29.58
N GLU A 30 29.04 23.53 28.35
CA GLU A 30 30.25 23.85 27.60
C GLU A 30 31.14 24.85 28.34
N ARG A 31 30.54 25.94 28.83
CA ARG A 31 31.23 26.96 29.65
C ARG A 31 31.71 26.39 30.99
N GLU A 32 30.93 25.51 31.61
CA GLU A 32 31.26 24.91 32.91
C GLU A 32 32.42 23.90 32.80
N PHE A 33 32.47 23.10 31.74
CA PHE A 33 33.48 22.05 31.55
C PHE A 33 34.67 22.46 30.67
N ALA A 34 34.72 23.72 30.25
CA ALA A 34 35.74 24.26 29.35
C ALA A 34 35.97 23.36 28.13
N THR A 35 34.86 22.99 27.46
CA THR A 35 34.93 22.21 26.23
C THR A 35 35.60 23.07 25.16
N GLY A 36 36.82 22.72 24.77
CA GLY A 36 37.50 23.30 23.60
C GLY A 36 37.45 22.34 22.40
N ASP A 37 38.16 22.67 21.32
CA ASP A 37 38.21 21.86 20.09
C ASP A 37 38.86 20.47 20.24
N ALA A 38 39.40 20.16 21.42
CA ALA A 38 40.08 18.91 21.72
C ALA A 38 39.55 18.35 23.06
N PRO A 39 38.43 17.61 23.05
CA PRO A 39 37.91 17.00 24.27
C PRO A 39 38.92 16.00 24.82
N GLN A 40 39.16 16.04 26.13
CA GLN A 40 40.05 15.10 26.83
C GLN A 40 39.25 14.09 27.65
N PHE A 41 38.06 14.50 28.09
CA PHE A 41 37.17 13.72 28.95
C PHE A 41 35.84 13.42 28.26
N MET A 42 35.19 12.34 28.70
CA MET A 42 33.93 11.86 28.11
C MET A 42 32.80 12.91 28.16
N HIS A 43 32.73 13.72 29.22
CA HIS A 43 31.70 14.76 29.34
C HIS A 43 31.91 15.92 28.37
N GLN A 44 33.16 16.26 28.06
CA GLN A 44 33.50 17.25 27.02
C GLN A 44 33.13 16.72 25.64
N ALA A 45 33.47 15.45 25.37
CA ALA A 45 33.10 14.78 24.12
C ALA A 45 31.57 14.71 23.93
N PHE A 46 30.82 14.49 25.01
CA PHE A 46 29.35 14.50 24.99
C PHE A 46 28.79 15.87 24.60
N VAL A 47 29.21 16.94 25.27
CA VAL A 47 28.72 18.30 24.98
C VAL A 47 29.05 18.68 23.53
N MET A 48 30.28 18.41 23.10
CA MET A 48 30.72 18.68 21.73
C MET A 48 29.90 17.91 20.69
N ARG A 49 29.65 16.61 20.90
CA ARG A 49 28.83 15.79 20.02
C ARG A 49 27.39 16.28 19.97
N ASP A 50 26.78 16.62 21.11
CA ASP A 50 25.35 16.99 21.14
C ASP A 50 25.09 18.37 20.57
N LEU A 51 26.01 19.33 20.75
CA LEU A 51 25.98 20.60 20.01
C LEU A 51 26.09 20.35 18.50
N ALA A 52 26.99 19.46 18.09
CA ALA A 52 27.11 19.09 16.68
C ALA A 52 25.87 18.39 16.13
N ILE A 53 25.19 17.56 16.93
CA ILE A 53 23.91 16.96 16.55
C ILE A 53 22.94 18.10 16.24
N ILE A 54 22.76 19.08 17.11
CA ILE A 54 21.85 20.22 16.88
C ILE A 54 22.18 20.95 15.57
N GLU A 55 23.46 21.15 15.25
CA GLU A 55 23.86 21.74 13.97
C GLU A 55 23.51 20.83 12.78
N TRP A 56 23.75 19.52 12.88
CA TRP A 56 23.30 18.55 11.87
C TRP A 56 21.78 18.56 11.70
N ARG A 57 21.02 18.66 12.80
CA ARG A 57 19.56 18.78 12.80
C ARG A 57 19.11 20.02 12.03
N ARG A 58 19.84 21.13 12.12
CA ARG A 58 19.58 22.36 11.35
C ARG A 58 20.07 22.29 9.91
N GLY A 59 20.72 21.20 9.52
CA GLY A 59 21.24 20.97 8.18
C GLY A 59 22.70 21.37 7.98
N HIS A 60 23.39 21.84 9.02
CA HIS A 60 24.79 22.27 8.94
C HIS A 60 25.77 21.15 9.30
N ILE A 61 27.00 21.19 8.78
CA ILE A 61 28.05 20.26 9.20
C ILE A 61 28.54 20.64 10.60
N GLY A 62 28.00 19.98 11.62
CA GLY A 62 28.31 20.23 13.03
C GLY A 62 29.69 19.79 13.55
N LEU A 63 30.46 18.98 12.80
CA LEU A 63 31.85 18.62 13.16
C LEU A 63 32.75 18.58 11.94
N THR A 64 33.97 19.11 12.09
CA THR A 64 35.06 18.92 11.14
C THR A 64 35.65 17.50 11.21
N ASP A 65 36.35 17.08 10.15
CA ASP A 65 36.99 15.75 10.11
C ASP A 65 38.04 15.56 11.22
N ASP A 66 38.78 16.61 11.58
CA ASP A 66 39.76 16.59 12.68
C ASP A 66 39.06 16.44 14.04
N GLN A 67 37.96 17.15 14.27
CA GLN A 67 37.16 17.00 15.49
C GLN A 67 36.56 15.60 15.60
N ARG A 68 36.04 15.03 14.49
CA ARG A 68 35.58 13.62 14.46
C ARG A 68 36.70 12.64 14.78
N ALA A 69 37.86 12.78 14.15
CA ALA A 69 39.02 11.92 14.37
C ALA A 69 39.50 11.92 15.84
N ARG A 70 39.30 13.03 16.55
CA ARG A 70 39.59 13.15 17.99
C ARG A 70 38.48 12.59 18.89
N LEU A 71 37.23 12.72 18.49
CA LEU A 71 36.06 12.24 19.24
C LEU A 71 35.93 10.71 19.21
N ASP A 72 36.14 10.09 18.05
CA ASP A 72 35.94 8.65 17.85
C ASP A 72 36.68 7.77 18.88
N PRO A 73 37.99 7.97 19.16
CA PRO A 73 38.71 7.19 20.17
C PRO A 73 38.23 7.42 21.61
N ILE A 74 37.58 8.55 21.89
CA ILE A 74 36.98 8.83 23.20
C ILE A 74 35.63 8.12 23.30
N ALA A 75 34.87 8.12 22.20
CA ALA A 75 33.59 7.45 22.11
C ALA A 75 33.72 5.94 22.35
N ASP A 76 34.71 5.30 21.72
CA ASP A 76 34.97 3.86 21.84
C ASP A 76 35.22 3.38 23.28
N ARG A 77 35.57 4.27 24.21
CA ARG A 77 35.81 3.92 25.63
C ARG A 77 34.53 3.58 26.38
N SER A 78 33.36 3.80 25.78
CA SER A 78 32.05 3.61 26.40
C SER A 78 31.06 3.06 25.38
N HIS A 79 30.59 1.84 25.59
CA HIS A 79 29.62 1.19 24.70
C HIS A 79 28.38 2.04 24.45
N ILE A 80 27.82 2.67 25.50
CA ILE A 80 26.63 3.50 25.38
C ILE A 80 26.89 4.79 24.58
N PHE A 81 28.05 5.40 24.79
CA PHE A 81 28.39 6.63 24.08
C PHE A 81 28.71 6.35 22.62
N ALA A 82 29.48 5.29 22.34
CA ALA A 82 29.83 4.83 21.01
C ALA A 82 28.58 4.44 20.19
N ALA A 83 27.66 3.66 20.76
CA ALA A 83 26.42 3.26 20.09
C ALA A 83 25.62 4.50 19.65
N CYS A 84 25.41 5.46 20.56
CA CYS A 84 24.72 6.71 20.25
C CYS A 84 25.48 7.57 19.22
N HIS A 85 26.81 7.77 19.41
CA HIS A 85 27.66 8.62 18.58
C HIS A 85 27.71 8.15 17.13
N PHE A 86 28.02 6.87 16.89
CA PHE A 86 28.10 6.35 15.53
C PHE A 86 26.75 6.25 14.85
N MET A 87 25.68 5.91 15.59
CA MET A 87 24.32 5.94 15.06
C MET A 87 23.95 7.35 14.57
N ARG A 88 24.18 8.39 15.40
CA ARG A 88 23.82 9.77 15.06
C ARG A 88 24.60 10.31 13.88
N ILE A 89 25.90 10.05 13.78
CA ILE A 89 26.68 10.46 12.60
C ILE A 89 26.16 9.77 11.33
N ALA A 90 25.83 8.46 11.42
CA ALA A 90 25.30 7.74 10.28
C ALA A 90 23.98 8.35 9.78
N THR A 91 23.05 8.62 10.70
CA THR A 91 21.67 9.01 10.36
C THR A 91 21.52 10.48 10.02
N GLU A 92 22.23 11.38 10.72
CA GLU A 92 22.10 12.83 10.55
C GLU A 92 23.04 13.36 9.46
N VAL A 93 24.16 12.67 9.17
CA VAL A 93 25.20 13.18 8.28
C VAL A 93 25.42 12.31 7.05
N GLU A 94 25.85 11.07 7.22
CA GLU A 94 26.24 10.25 6.06
C GLU A 94 25.04 9.94 5.16
N ARG A 95 23.85 9.77 5.74
CA ARG A 95 22.58 9.66 5.02
C ARG A 95 22.27 10.92 4.19
N ALA A 96 22.43 12.11 4.77
CA ALA A 96 22.20 13.38 4.08
C ALA A 96 23.26 13.68 3.01
N LYS A 97 24.50 13.21 3.20
CA LYS A 97 25.55 13.24 2.17
C LYS A 97 25.32 12.22 1.05
N GLY A 98 24.49 11.21 1.28
CA GLY A 98 24.26 10.10 0.36
C GLY A 98 25.42 9.11 0.29
N ASP A 99 26.26 9.05 1.33
CA ASP A 99 27.30 8.04 1.48
C ASP A 99 26.75 6.81 2.18
N ARG A 100 26.10 5.95 1.38
CA ARG A 100 25.44 4.74 1.86
C ARG A 100 26.40 3.73 2.50
N LEU A 101 27.65 3.69 2.04
CA LEU A 101 28.65 2.76 2.58
C LEU A 101 29.14 3.23 3.96
N ALA A 102 29.41 4.52 4.11
CA ALA A 102 29.78 5.11 5.39
C ALA A 102 28.64 4.98 6.41
N GLU A 103 27.39 5.24 6.01
CA GLU A 103 26.20 5.04 6.85
C GLU A 103 26.14 3.60 7.40
N ARG A 104 26.23 2.58 6.53
CA ARG A 104 26.20 1.17 6.96
C ARG A 104 27.34 0.82 7.92
N THR A 105 28.55 1.27 7.59
CA THR A 105 29.74 0.98 8.40
C THR A 105 29.61 1.54 9.81
N LEU A 106 29.04 2.74 9.95
CA LEU A 106 28.80 3.39 11.23
C LEU A 106 27.64 2.74 12.00
N LEU A 107 26.53 2.38 11.34
CA LEU A 107 25.43 1.65 11.97
C LEU A 107 25.87 0.26 12.46
N ASP A 108 26.66 -0.46 11.69
CA ASP A 108 27.23 -1.75 12.10
C ASP A 108 28.17 -1.60 13.31
N ARG A 109 28.95 -0.51 13.36
CA ARG A 109 29.79 -0.19 14.52
C ARG A 109 28.94 0.15 15.75
N ALA A 110 27.89 0.96 15.58
CA ALA A 110 26.95 1.28 16.65
C ALA A 110 26.27 0.01 17.20
N LEU A 111 25.84 -0.89 16.31
CA LEU A 111 25.19 -2.14 16.68
C LEU A 111 26.14 -3.05 17.47
N ARG A 112 27.40 -3.20 17.04
CA ARG A 112 28.42 -3.94 17.81
C ARG A 112 28.60 -3.38 19.21
N HIS A 113 28.70 -2.07 19.37
CA HIS A 113 28.81 -1.48 20.70
C HIS A 113 27.56 -1.70 21.55
N ALA A 114 26.37 -1.66 20.95
CA ALA A 114 25.12 -1.96 21.65
C ALA A 114 25.06 -3.42 22.11
N ASP A 115 25.48 -4.37 21.27
CA ASP A 115 25.53 -5.80 21.59
C ASP A 115 26.57 -6.09 22.68
N ASP A 116 27.82 -5.64 22.50
CA ASP A 116 28.91 -5.84 23.46
C ASP A 116 28.59 -5.20 24.83
N GLY A 117 27.90 -4.06 24.81
CA GLY A 117 27.46 -3.36 26.01
C GLY A 117 26.17 -3.91 26.65
N SER A 118 25.52 -4.91 26.03
CA SER A 118 24.20 -5.42 26.44
C SER A 118 23.16 -4.30 26.58
N LEU A 119 23.06 -3.43 25.56
CA LEU A 119 22.24 -2.22 25.54
C LEU A 119 21.01 -2.40 24.63
N PRO A 120 19.93 -3.05 25.10
CA PRO A 120 18.80 -3.43 24.24
C PRO A 120 18.07 -2.22 23.62
N LEU A 121 18.00 -1.09 24.33
CA LEU A 121 17.42 0.16 23.80
C LEU A 121 18.20 0.68 22.58
N TYR A 122 19.52 0.79 22.71
CA TYR A 122 20.36 1.28 21.61
C TYR A 122 20.40 0.28 20.45
N ARG A 123 20.38 -1.01 20.76
CA ARG A 123 20.30 -2.06 19.74
C ARG A 123 19.04 -1.91 18.88
N VAL A 124 17.88 -1.74 19.51
CA VAL A 124 16.61 -1.62 18.80
C VAL A 124 16.52 -0.29 18.03
N GLU A 125 17.06 0.80 18.57
CA GLU A 125 17.14 2.10 17.88
C GLU A 125 18.05 2.04 16.63
N VAL A 126 19.23 1.44 16.74
CA VAL A 126 20.15 1.27 15.60
C VAL A 126 19.51 0.43 14.49
N LEU A 127 18.78 -0.63 14.86
CA LEU A 127 18.04 -1.46 13.89
C LEU A 127 16.90 -0.68 13.24
N ALA A 128 16.12 0.10 14.00
CA ALA A 128 15.09 0.99 13.45
C ALA A 128 15.66 1.96 12.41
N GLN A 129 16.83 2.55 12.69
CA GLN A 129 17.53 3.43 11.75
C GLN A 129 18.06 2.69 10.52
N SER A 130 18.50 1.45 10.69
CA SER A 130 18.96 0.60 9.59
C SER A 130 17.82 0.23 8.64
N VAL A 131 16.64 -0.10 9.18
CA VAL A 131 15.40 -0.37 8.43
C VAL A 131 15.05 0.81 7.52
N PHE A 132 15.00 2.03 8.09
CA PHE A 132 14.67 3.21 7.29
C PHE A 132 15.76 3.51 6.24
N GLY A 133 17.04 3.42 6.59
CA GLY A 133 18.14 3.65 5.66
C GLY A 133 18.13 2.69 4.46
N ALA A 134 17.89 1.39 4.70
CA ALA A 134 17.76 0.40 3.64
C ALA A 134 16.51 0.64 2.77
N TRP A 135 15.38 0.99 3.38
CA TRP A 135 14.17 1.36 2.65
C TRP A 135 14.42 2.57 1.74
N LEU A 136 14.97 3.66 2.29
CA LEU A 136 15.27 4.91 1.59
C LEU A 136 16.20 4.67 0.38
N ALA A 137 17.20 3.81 0.55
CA ALA A 137 18.16 3.45 -0.49
C ALA A 137 17.60 2.53 -1.58
N GLY A 138 16.41 1.94 -1.40
CA GLY A 138 15.85 0.97 -2.35
C GLY A 138 16.38 -0.46 -2.17
N GLU A 139 16.97 -0.79 -1.03
CA GLU A 139 17.63 -2.07 -0.77
C GLU A 139 16.64 -3.09 -0.16
N ASP A 140 15.76 -3.64 -1.01
CA ASP A 140 14.60 -4.45 -0.58
C ASP A 140 14.96 -5.65 0.30
N ASP A 141 16.03 -6.38 -0.02
CA ASP A 141 16.44 -7.56 0.77
C ASP A 141 16.93 -7.16 2.16
N SER A 142 17.82 -6.16 2.26
CA SER A 142 18.32 -5.66 3.53
C SER A 142 17.19 -5.08 4.39
N TRP A 143 16.32 -4.28 3.79
CA TRP A 143 15.15 -3.72 4.46
C TRP A 143 14.26 -4.82 5.06
N ARG A 144 13.88 -5.83 4.27
CA ARG A 144 13.02 -6.92 4.75
C ARG A 144 13.65 -7.74 5.86
N THR A 145 14.93 -8.07 5.74
CA THR A 145 15.66 -8.81 6.78
C THR A 145 15.69 -8.01 8.08
N GLN A 146 16.03 -6.73 8.02
CA GLN A 146 16.13 -5.86 9.20
C GLN A 146 14.76 -5.57 9.82
N ALA A 147 13.71 -5.41 9.01
CA ALA A 147 12.35 -5.18 9.49
C ALA A 147 11.80 -6.43 10.22
N ALA A 148 12.09 -7.63 9.72
CA ALA A 148 11.73 -8.88 10.37
C ALA A 148 12.48 -9.07 11.71
N GLU A 149 13.77 -8.74 11.74
CA GLU A 149 14.55 -8.77 12.99
C GLU A 149 14.00 -7.77 14.01
N LEU A 150 13.75 -6.52 13.59
CA LEU A 150 13.18 -5.49 14.44
C LEU A 150 11.81 -5.91 14.99
N GLN A 151 10.96 -6.53 14.16
CA GLN A 151 9.66 -7.05 14.58
C GLN A 151 9.77 -8.06 15.71
N LEU A 152 10.73 -8.98 15.62
CA LEU A 152 10.93 -10.00 16.66
C LEU A 152 11.30 -9.37 18.01
N ILE A 153 12.21 -8.40 18.00
CA ILE A 153 12.68 -7.71 19.21
C ILE A 153 11.58 -6.86 19.83
N VAL A 154 10.87 -6.07 19.02
CA VAL A 154 9.78 -5.22 19.50
C VAL A 154 8.67 -6.06 20.11
N ALA A 155 8.35 -7.21 19.51
CA ALA A 155 7.35 -8.14 20.01
C ALA A 155 7.78 -8.87 21.30
N SER A 156 9.07 -9.19 21.47
CA SER A 156 9.56 -9.89 22.67
C SER A 156 9.78 -8.95 23.86
N ASP A 157 10.29 -7.74 23.60
CA ASP A 157 10.86 -6.88 24.64
C ASP A 157 9.99 -5.66 24.96
N GLY A 158 8.89 -5.45 24.21
CA GLY A 158 7.85 -4.46 24.55
C GLY A 158 8.20 -3.01 24.21
N PHE A 159 9.00 -2.76 23.18
CA PHE A 159 9.37 -1.42 22.70
C PHE A 159 8.22 -0.72 21.94
N ARG A 160 7.15 -0.36 22.66
CA ARG A 160 5.90 0.16 22.08
C ARG A 160 6.07 1.39 21.17
N ALA A 161 7.02 2.28 21.47
CA ALA A 161 7.28 3.47 20.65
C ALA A 161 7.81 3.16 19.22
N LEU A 162 8.21 1.91 18.96
CA LEU A 162 8.65 1.44 17.63
C LEU A 162 7.61 0.54 16.94
N GLU A 163 6.49 0.21 17.60
CA GLU A 163 5.46 -0.68 17.04
C GLU A 163 4.92 -0.14 15.72
N HIS A 164 4.65 1.16 15.63
CA HIS A 164 4.15 1.79 14.41
C HIS A 164 5.14 1.69 13.26
N LEU A 165 6.42 1.93 13.51
CA LEU A 165 7.48 1.77 12.50
C LEU A 165 7.54 0.33 11.99
N VAL A 166 7.52 -0.66 12.89
CA VAL A 166 7.51 -2.08 12.52
C VAL A 166 6.27 -2.43 11.68
N GLN A 167 5.10 -1.96 12.08
CA GLN A 167 3.86 -2.18 11.36
C GLN A 167 3.93 -1.58 9.95
N CYS A 168 4.43 -0.36 9.81
CA CYS A 168 4.63 0.27 8.49
C CYS A 168 5.65 -0.51 7.65
N ALA A 169 6.82 -0.83 8.21
CA ALA A 169 7.89 -1.56 7.52
C ALA A 169 7.55 -3.00 7.13
N THR A 170 6.50 -3.59 7.70
CA THR A 170 6.05 -4.95 7.39
C THR A 170 4.74 -4.99 6.61
N GLY A 171 4.23 -3.84 6.14
CA GLY A 171 2.99 -3.76 5.36
C GLY A 171 1.71 -3.98 6.20
N GLN A 172 1.80 -3.78 7.51
CA GLN A 172 0.72 -3.96 8.49
C GLN A 172 0.32 -2.64 9.17
N ALA A 173 0.57 -1.50 8.51
CA ALA A 173 0.37 -0.16 9.06
C ALA A 173 -1.00 0.00 9.76
N ARG A 174 -0.98 0.54 10.98
CA ARG A 174 -2.15 0.95 11.75
C ARG A 174 -1.99 2.41 12.16
N ALA A 175 -2.97 2.95 12.89
CA ALA A 175 -2.81 4.28 13.47
C ALA A 175 -1.65 4.28 14.49
N PRO A 176 -0.82 5.35 14.52
CA PRO A 176 0.21 5.52 15.53
C PRO A 176 -0.40 5.60 16.92
N THR A 177 0.40 5.26 17.93
CA THR A 177 -0.02 5.20 19.33
C THR A 177 0.04 6.55 20.05
N GLY A 178 0.76 7.52 19.48
CA GLY A 178 0.97 8.86 20.04
C GLY A 178 2.14 8.94 21.01
N ILE A 179 2.92 7.87 21.15
CA ILE A 179 4.15 7.84 21.97
C ILE A 179 5.42 7.67 21.13
N GLU A 180 5.28 7.61 19.81
CA GLU A 180 6.40 7.57 18.86
C GLU A 180 7.21 8.87 18.97
N LEU A 181 8.54 8.76 18.91
CA LEU A 181 9.38 9.94 18.71
C LEU A 181 9.09 10.55 17.33
N PRO A 182 9.14 11.89 17.19
CA PRO A 182 8.89 12.57 15.91
C PRO A 182 9.71 12.01 14.74
N GLU A 183 10.97 11.64 14.97
CA GLU A 183 11.83 10.96 13.98
C GLU A 183 11.24 9.64 13.49
N THR A 184 10.97 8.75 14.44
CA THR A 184 10.42 7.42 14.18
C THR A 184 9.09 7.51 13.46
N LEU A 185 8.23 8.45 13.87
CA LEU A 185 6.95 8.70 13.23
C LEU A 185 7.16 9.15 11.77
N ALA A 186 8.03 10.14 11.53
CA ALA A 186 8.31 10.58 10.16
C ALA A 186 8.83 9.44 9.26
N HIS A 187 9.73 8.60 9.78
CA HIS A 187 10.22 7.42 9.06
C HIS A 187 9.12 6.40 8.77
N ALA A 188 8.28 6.08 9.76
CA ALA A 188 7.17 5.14 9.62
C ALA A 188 6.17 5.62 8.57
N GLU A 189 5.77 6.90 8.62
CA GLU A 189 4.83 7.52 7.70
C GLU A 189 5.39 7.59 6.27
N LEU A 190 6.69 7.86 6.09
CA LEU A 190 7.34 7.78 4.78
C LEU A 190 7.29 6.37 4.18
N ILE A 191 7.59 5.35 5.00
CA ILE A 191 7.50 3.95 4.57
C ILE A 191 6.06 3.60 4.18
N ALA A 192 5.10 3.93 5.04
CA ALA A 192 3.68 3.67 4.80
C ALA A 192 3.16 4.39 3.53
N CYS A 193 3.62 5.61 3.26
CA CYS A 193 3.31 6.32 2.02
C CYS A 193 3.78 5.56 0.77
N GLY A 194 5.00 4.99 0.82
CA GLY A 194 5.56 4.19 -0.28
C GLY A 194 4.86 2.85 -0.51
N ASP A 195 4.25 2.29 0.54
CA ASP A 195 3.57 0.98 0.50
C ASP A 195 2.03 1.09 0.47
N SER A 196 1.49 2.31 0.40
CA SER A 196 0.06 2.59 0.45
C SER A 196 -0.70 2.00 -0.74
N SER A 197 -1.85 1.38 -0.45
CA SER A 197 -2.73 0.75 -1.45
C SER A 197 -3.79 1.70 -2.06
N SER A 198 -3.79 2.98 -1.69
CA SER A 198 -4.64 4.02 -2.29
C SER A 198 -3.93 5.37 -2.29
N LEU A 199 -4.35 6.28 -3.19
CA LEU A 199 -3.81 7.65 -3.24
C LEU A 199 -4.13 8.42 -1.95
N ASP A 200 -5.36 8.29 -1.44
CA ASP A 200 -5.80 8.99 -0.23
C ASP A 200 -4.97 8.58 1.00
N ALA A 201 -4.66 7.28 1.13
CA ALA A 201 -3.80 6.79 2.21
C ALA A 201 -2.36 7.30 2.04
N ALA A 202 -1.82 7.24 0.82
CA ALA A 202 -0.48 7.76 0.55
C ALA A 202 -0.38 9.25 0.88
N GLN A 203 -1.40 10.04 0.52
CA GLN A 203 -1.48 11.46 0.85
C GLN A 203 -1.55 11.71 2.36
N ALA A 204 -2.37 10.94 3.08
CA ALA A 204 -2.49 11.08 4.53
C ALA A 204 -1.15 10.79 5.24
N HIS A 205 -0.48 9.71 4.84
CA HIS A 205 0.84 9.35 5.36
C HIS A 205 1.90 10.39 5.00
N ALA A 206 1.91 10.91 3.76
CA ALA A 206 2.83 11.98 3.39
C ALA A 206 2.62 13.26 4.22
N ALA A 207 1.37 13.65 4.48
CA ALA A 207 1.06 14.81 5.31
C ALA A 207 1.47 14.59 6.78
N ALA A 208 1.26 13.39 7.32
CA ALA A 208 1.72 13.02 8.66
C ALA A 208 3.25 13.03 8.77
N ALA A 209 3.95 12.55 7.74
CA ALA A 209 5.40 12.63 7.65
C ALA A 209 5.91 14.08 7.65
N VAL A 210 5.23 14.99 6.94
CA VAL A 210 5.57 16.42 6.95
C VAL A 210 5.42 17.01 8.36
N ALA A 211 4.31 16.74 9.04
CA ALA A 211 4.07 17.23 10.40
C ALA A 211 5.12 16.71 11.40
N ALA A 212 5.40 15.40 11.36
CA ALA A 212 6.40 14.79 12.22
C ALA A 212 7.82 15.31 11.93
N ALA A 213 8.17 15.54 10.66
CA ALA A 213 9.46 16.11 10.28
C ALA A 213 9.64 17.57 10.72
N GLN A 214 8.56 18.36 10.69
CA GLN A 214 8.55 19.73 11.21
C GLN A 214 8.74 19.75 12.72
N GLU A 215 8.03 18.90 13.45
CA GLU A 215 8.17 18.77 14.91
C GLU A 215 9.59 18.32 15.27
N PHE A 216 10.13 17.35 14.54
CA PHE A 216 11.48 16.86 14.77
C PHE A 216 12.54 17.93 14.47
N GLY A 217 12.29 18.80 13.49
CA GLY A 217 13.17 19.91 13.11
C GLY A 217 14.32 19.52 12.18
N SER A 218 14.13 18.54 11.28
CA SER A 218 15.14 18.14 10.29
C SER A 218 14.79 18.63 8.88
N PRO A 219 15.57 19.53 8.25
CA PRO A 219 15.33 19.96 6.88
C PRO A 219 15.56 18.81 5.87
N PHE A 220 16.42 17.84 6.20
CA PHE A 220 16.62 16.65 5.37
C PHE A 220 15.34 15.79 5.30
N ILE A 221 14.78 15.40 6.45
CA ILE A 221 13.55 14.58 6.49
C ILE A 221 12.36 15.39 5.96
N LEU A 222 12.30 16.69 6.26
CA LEU A 222 11.24 17.57 5.77
C LEU A 222 11.26 17.68 4.23
N ALA A 223 12.44 17.73 3.61
CA ALA A 223 12.55 17.68 2.16
C ALA A 223 12.04 16.34 1.60
N LEU A 224 12.39 15.19 2.21
CA LEU A 224 11.87 13.88 1.80
C LEU A 224 10.35 13.79 1.93
N ALA A 225 9.78 14.25 3.05
CA ALA A 225 8.33 14.25 3.29
C ALA A 225 7.57 15.12 2.28
N ASN A 226 8.12 16.28 1.93
CA ASN A 226 7.53 17.14 0.90
C ASN A 226 7.63 16.53 -0.51
N LEU A 227 8.70 15.81 -0.83
CA LEU A 227 8.74 15.02 -2.08
C LEU A 227 7.69 13.91 -2.08
N ALA A 228 7.50 13.19 -0.97
CA ALA A 228 6.43 12.19 -0.84
C ALA A 228 5.03 12.80 -1.01
N LEU A 229 4.80 14.00 -0.46
CA LEU A 229 3.54 14.73 -0.63
C LEU A 229 3.32 15.15 -2.09
N ALA A 230 4.37 15.61 -2.77
CA ALA A 230 4.30 16.01 -4.17
C ALA A 230 3.98 14.84 -5.14
N GLU A 231 4.49 13.65 -4.82
CA GLU A 231 4.21 12.42 -5.57
C GLU A 231 2.80 11.87 -5.29
N SER A 232 2.29 12.02 -4.06
CA SER A 232 0.98 11.50 -3.65
C SER A 232 -0.20 12.45 -3.91
N LYS A 233 0.03 13.77 -3.99
CA LYS A 233 -1.04 14.78 -4.14
C LYS A 233 -0.78 15.73 -5.32
N PRO A 234 -1.26 15.39 -6.54
CA PRO A 234 -0.99 16.17 -7.75
C PRO A 234 -1.40 17.65 -7.67
N GLU A 235 -2.47 17.96 -6.94
CA GLU A 235 -2.99 19.32 -6.79
C GLU A 235 -2.05 20.26 -6.02
N GLU A 236 -1.27 19.71 -5.08
CA GLU A 236 -0.33 20.48 -4.25
C GLU A 236 1.13 20.27 -4.66
N ARG A 237 1.38 19.53 -5.74
CA ARG A 237 2.72 19.15 -6.20
C ARG A 237 3.68 20.32 -6.33
N ALA A 238 3.24 21.44 -6.90
CA ALA A 238 4.08 22.62 -7.09
C ALA A 238 4.52 23.23 -5.75
N THR A 239 3.59 23.35 -4.79
CA THR A 239 3.86 23.87 -3.45
C THR A 239 4.78 22.95 -2.66
N ALA A 240 4.51 21.64 -2.70
CA ALA A 240 5.30 20.63 -2.02
C ALA A 240 6.73 20.55 -2.60
N HIS A 241 6.90 20.64 -3.93
CA HIS A 241 8.22 20.75 -4.56
C HIS A 241 8.99 22.00 -4.11
N ALA A 242 8.33 23.16 -4.03
CA ALA A 242 8.98 24.40 -3.56
C ALA A 242 9.44 24.27 -2.09
N GLN A 243 8.62 23.65 -1.24
CA GLN A 243 8.97 23.37 0.16
C GLN A 243 10.12 22.36 0.26
N ALA A 244 10.13 21.31 -0.57
CA ALA A 244 11.23 20.36 -0.63
C ALA A 244 12.56 21.04 -1.02
N GLN A 245 12.55 21.90 -2.04
CA GLN A 245 13.73 22.66 -2.47
C GLN A 245 14.22 23.63 -1.39
N SER A 246 13.30 24.35 -0.74
CA SER A 246 13.64 25.27 0.35
C SER A 246 14.30 24.52 1.51
N SER A 247 13.74 23.39 1.93
CA SER A 247 14.31 22.57 3.00
C SER A 247 15.67 21.98 2.61
N ALA A 248 15.79 21.49 1.36
CA ALA A 248 17.06 20.96 0.87
C ALA A 248 18.16 22.01 0.78
N ALA A 249 17.83 23.27 0.47
CA ALA A 249 18.79 24.37 0.43
C ALA A 249 19.42 24.67 1.80
N SER A 250 18.72 24.35 2.90
CA SER A 250 19.26 24.47 4.27
C SER A 250 20.17 23.31 4.67
N VAL A 251 20.25 22.25 3.87
CA VAL A 251 21.13 21.10 4.15
C VAL A 251 22.47 21.30 3.42
N GLU A 252 23.58 21.28 4.14
CA GLU A 252 24.96 21.36 3.63
C GLU A 252 25.40 20.07 2.94
N SER A 253 24.69 19.71 1.87
CA SER A 253 24.98 18.57 1.02
C SER A 253 24.63 18.90 -0.43
N GLN A 254 25.65 19.21 -1.24
CA GLN A 254 25.47 19.49 -2.67
C GLN A 254 24.81 18.33 -3.40
N ARG A 255 25.15 17.08 -3.01
CA ARG A 255 24.57 15.87 -3.60
C ARG A 255 23.08 15.76 -3.32
N PHE A 256 22.65 16.07 -2.09
CA PHE A 256 21.23 16.07 -1.73
C PHE A 256 20.46 17.19 -2.41
N GLN A 257 21.00 18.42 -2.40
CA GLN A 257 20.42 19.56 -3.10
C GLN A 257 20.22 19.27 -4.60
N ALA A 258 21.24 18.70 -5.26
CA ALA A 258 21.16 18.30 -6.66
C ALA A 258 20.11 17.21 -6.90
N ALA A 259 20.04 16.20 -6.03
CA ALA A 259 19.04 15.13 -6.12
C ALA A 259 17.61 15.67 -6.00
N VAL A 260 17.33 16.53 -5.02
CA VAL A 260 16.01 17.15 -4.86
C VAL A 260 15.66 18.01 -6.08
N SER A 261 16.60 18.81 -6.58
CA SER A 261 16.39 19.61 -7.79
C SER A 261 16.11 18.74 -9.03
N ALA A 262 16.79 17.60 -9.15
CA ALA A 262 16.57 16.66 -10.24
C ALA A 262 15.18 16.02 -10.16
N VAL A 263 14.73 15.62 -8.98
CA VAL A 263 13.37 15.07 -8.78
C VAL A 263 12.30 16.08 -9.20
N VAL A 264 12.43 17.33 -8.76
CA VAL A 264 11.48 18.41 -9.07
C VAL A 264 11.42 18.72 -10.57
N SER A 265 12.55 18.63 -11.26
CA SER A 265 12.64 18.85 -12.72
C SER A 265 12.36 17.60 -13.57
N GLY A 266 12.10 16.45 -12.94
CA GLY A 266 11.84 15.18 -13.63
C GLY A 266 13.09 14.48 -14.19
N GLY A 267 14.27 14.84 -13.70
CA GLY A 267 15.56 14.22 -14.04
C GLY A 267 15.89 12.99 -13.19
N ASP A 268 17.16 12.56 -13.24
CA ASP A 268 17.69 11.45 -12.44
C ASP A 268 17.77 11.84 -10.97
N ALA A 269 17.01 11.15 -10.12
CA ALA A 269 16.93 11.38 -8.68
C ALA A 269 18.23 11.04 -7.92
N GLY A 270 19.22 10.40 -8.56
CA GLY A 270 20.54 10.15 -7.97
C GLY A 270 20.46 9.40 -6.65
N MET A 271 20.92 10.00 -5.55
CA MET A 271 20.86 9.38 -4.21
C MET A 271 19.43 9.10 -3.72
N LEU A 272 18.41 9.73 -4.32
CA LEU A 272 16.99 9.52 -3.99
C LEU A 272 16.29 8.58 -4.98
N ALA A 273 17.00 7.92 -5.90
CA ALA A 273 16.40 7.06 -6.91
C ALA A 273 15.58 5.90 -6.30
N GLY A 274 16.09 5.24 -5.26
CA GLY A 274 15.38 4.19 -4.53
C GLY A 274 14.06 4.71 -3.94
N PHE A 275 14.17 5.79 -3.15
CA PHE A 275 13.03 6.47 -2.54
C PHE A 275 11.95 6.88 -3.54
N ILE A 276 12.32 7.61 -4.60
CA ILE A 276 11.38 8.11 -5.61
C ILE A 276 10.78 6.97 -6.43
N SER A 277 11.55 5.93 -6.74
CA SER A 277 11.04 4.74 -7.42
C SER A 277 9.88 4.12 -6.62
N ARG A 278 10.01 3.98 -5.30
CA ARG A 278 8.94 3.47 -4.43
C ARG A 278 7.69 4.33 -4.49
N LEU A 279 7.86 5.65 -4.38
CA LEU A 279 6.77 6.63 -4.42
C LEU A 279 6.12 6.80 -5.79
N ARG A 280 6.75 6.31 -6.87
CA ARG A 280 6.22 6.36 -8.25
C ARG A 280 5.73 5.01 -8.77
N ARG A 281 5.99 3.90 -8.08
CA ARG A 281 5.41 2.59 -8.43
C ARG A 281 3.89 2.75 -8.60
N PRO A 282 3.26 2.13 -9.60
CA PRO A 282 1.80 2.09 -9.65
C PRO A 282 1.26 1.58 -8.31
N ILE A 283 0.18 2.14 -7.78
CA ILE A 283 -0.39 1.70 -6.50
C ILE A 283 -0.72 0.20 -6.51
N GLU A 284 -1.08 -0.32 -7.67
CA GLU A 284 -1.30 -1.75 -7.94
C GLU A 284 -0.02 -2.60 -7.80
N MET A 285 1.15 -1.98 -7.89
CA MET A 285 2.50 -2.58 -7.79
C MET A 285 3.26 -2.16 -6.51
N ARG A 286 2.70 -1.28 -5.66
CA ARG A 286 3.28 -0.93 -4.35
C ARG A 286 3.00 -2.07 -3.38
N GLU A 287 4.06 -2.67 -2.86
CA GLU A 287 4.06 -4.04 -2.35
C GLU A 287 4.72 -4.12 -0.98
N GLY A 288 3.89 -4.10 0.05
CA GLY A 288 4.18 -4.73 1.33
C GLY A 288 3.46 -6.08 1.43
N GLY A 289 3.90 -7.08 0.64
CA GLY A 289 3.66 -8.49 0.96
C GLY A 289 2.23 -9.05 0.90
N LYS A 290 1.38 -8.61 -0.05
CA LYS A 290 0.08 -9.26 -0.24
C LYS A 290 0.19 -10.31 -1.33
N LEU A 291 0.23 -11.57 -0.91
CA LEU A 291 -0.01 -12.69 -1.82
C LEU A 291 -1.32 -12.44 -2.56
N ARG A 292 -1.28 -12.49 -3.89
CA ARG A 292 -2.46 -12.33 -4.74
C ARG A 292 -2.81 -13.67 -5.35
N VAL A 293 -4.02 -14.14 -5.08
CA VAL A 293 -4.63 -15.23 -5.83
C VAL A 293 -5.43 -14.58 -6.94
N ALA A 294 -4.88 -14.62 -8.16
CA ALA A 294 -5.60 -14.24 -9.35
C ALA A 294 -6.45 -15.44 -9.78
N PHE A 295 -7.59 -15.60 -9.10
CA PHE A 295 -8.53 -16.70 -9.26
C PHE A 295 -8.97 -16.84 -10.71
N LEU A 296 -9.25 -15.74 -11.41
CA LEU A 296 -9.67 -15.77 -12.82
C LEU A 296 -8.55 -16.28 -13.74
N ALA A 297 -7.31 -15.89 -13.46
CA ALA A 297 -6.15 -16.29 -14.24
C ALA A 297 -5.58 -17.66 -13.83
N GLY A 298 -6.04 -18.24 -12.71
CA GLY A 298 -5.48 -19.45 -12.14
C GLY A 298 -4.00 -19.30 -11.77
N THR A 299 -3.61 -18.13 -11.24
CA THR A 299 -2.22 -17.85 -10.85
C THR A 299 -2.14 -17.30 -9.44
N VAL A 300 -0.98 -17.48 -8.82
CA VAL A 300 -0.65 -16.91 -7.52
C VAL A 300 0.55 -16.00 -7.73
N ALA A 301 0.48 -14.77 -7.25
CA ALA A 301 1.58 -13.81 -7.33
C ALA A 301 1.97 -13.31 -5.95
N ARG A 302 3.23 -12.92 -5.81
CA ARG A 302 3.72 -12.06 -4.73
C ARG A 302 4.27 -10.82 -5.42
N GLY A 303 3.52 -9.74 -5.37
CA GLY A 303 3.78 -8.55 -6.17
C GLY A 303 3.73 -8.84 -7.65
N SER A 304 4.81 -8.50 -8.35
CA SER A 304 4.98 -8.78 -9.76
C SER A 304 5.36 -10.24 -10.05
N ASP A 305 5.78 -11.00 -9.04
CA ASP A 305 6.35 -12.34 -9.25
C ASP A 305 5.24 -13.40 -9.24
N ILE A 306 5.03 -14.03 -10.39
CA ILE A 306 4.15 -15.20 -10.48
C ILE A 306 4.84 -16.39 -9.82
N LEU A 307 4.24 -16.88 -8.73
CA LEU A 307 4.70 -18.05 -8.01
C LEU A 307 4.36 -19.33 -8.79
N ARG A 308 5.27 -20.30 -8.74
CA ARG A 308 5.08 -21.61 -9.38
C ARG A 308 4.21 -22.53 -8.52
N VAL A 309 2.94 -22.17 -8.38
CA VAL A 309 1.90 -22.99 -7.76
C VAL A 309 1.04 -23.59 -8.88
N ALA A 310 0.99 -24.90 -8.99
CA ALA A 310 0.31 -25.58 -10.08
C ALA A 310 -0.33 -26.90 -9.61
N GLY A 311 -1.13 -27.52 -10.49
CA GLY A 311 -1.73 -28.82 -10.20
C GLY A 311 -2.68 -28.78 -9.00
N ARG A 312 -2.53 -29.76 -8.10
CA ARG A 312 -3.46 -29.95 -6.98
C ARG A 312 -3.29 -28.90 -5.89
N GLU A 313 -2.09 -28.35 -5.72
CA GLU A 313 -1.80 -27.28 -4.77
C GLU A 313 -2.54 -25.98 -5.15
N LEU A 314 -2.54 -25.63 -6.44
CA LEU A 314 -3.29 -24.49 -6.96
C LEU A 314 -4.80 -24.70 -6.81
N GLU A 315 -5.28 -25.90 -7.17
CA GLU A 315 -6.69 -26.27 -7.02
C GLU A 315 -7.16 -26.18 -5.57
N LEU A 316 -6.35 -26.64 -4.61
CA LEU A 316 -6.65 -26.53 -3.17
C LEU A 316 -6.75 -25.07 -2.74
N LEU A 317 -5.79 -24.23 -3.15
CA LEU A 317 -5.80 -22.81 -2.80
C LEU A 317 -7.03 -22.11 -3.38
N CYS A 318 -7.37 -22.38 -4.64
CA CYS A 318 -8.58 -21.86 -5.27
C CYS A 318 -9.86 -22.40 -4.60
N ALA A 319 -9.93 -23.69 -4.24
CA ALA A 319 -11.09 -24.25 -3.54
C ALA A 319 -11.33 -23.55 -2.19
N ILE A 320 -10.27 -23.16 -1.48
CA ILE A 320 -10.34 -22.38 -0.24
C ILE A 320 -10.70 -20.92 -0.55
N ALA A 321 -10.07 -20.30 -1.55
CA ALA A 321 -10.31 -18.91 -1.95
C ALA A 321 -11.69 -18.67 -2.59
N ARG A 322 -12.41 -19.74 -2.97
CA ARG A 322 -13.77 -19.68 -3.51
C ARG A 322 -14.72 -18.92 -2.59
N GLN A 323 -14.56 -19.00 -1.27
CA GLN A 323 -15.42 -18.32 -0.31
C GLN A 323 -14.59 -17.63 0.78
N ARG A 324 -15.07 -16.49 1.28
CA ARG A 324 -14.39 -15.75 2.37
C ARG A 324 -14.46 -16.48 3.71
N ARG A 325 -15.50 -17.29 3.91
CA ARG A 325 -15.71 -18.08 5.13
C ARG A 325 -14.82 -19.34 5.13
N PRO A 326 -14.47 -19.87 6.31
CA PRO A 326 -13.75 -21.14 6.41
C PRO A 326 -14.51 -22.29 5.74
N THR A 327 -13.77 -23.13 5.01
CA THR A 327 -14.26 -24.37 4.40
C THR A 327 -13.81 -25.57 5.24
N PRO A 328 -14.73 -26.45 5.70
CA PRO A 328 -14.38 -27.67 6.42
C PRO A 328 -13.39 -28.56 5.66
N GLN A 329 -12.54 -29.29 6.39
CA GLN A 329 -11.54 -30.16 5.78
C GLN A 329 -12.19 -31.26 4.94
N GLU A 330 -13.24 -31.89 5.46
CA GLU A 330 -13.99 -32.96 4.80
C GLU A 330 -14.63 -32.48 3.48
N GLU A 331 -15.10 -31.23 3.42
CA GLU A 331 -15.63 -30.63 2.19
C GLU A 331 -14.51 -30.47 1.14
N LEU A 332 -13.34 -29.96 1.54
CA LEU A 332 -12.18 -29.83 0.65
C LEU A 332 -11.69 -31.20 0.17
N GLU A 333 -11.69 -32.21 1.04
CA GLU A 333 -11.31 -33.58 0.72
C GLU A 333 -12.24 -34.19 -0.34
N ALA A 334 -13.57 -34.08 -0.12
CA ALA A 334 -14.58 -34.57 -1.06
C ALA A 334 -14.53 -33.84 -2.42
N MET A 335 -14.18 -32.55 -2.43
CA MET A 335 -14.05 -31.76 -3.65
C MET A 335 -12.82 -32.15 -4.49
N LEU A 336 -11.66 -32.39 -3.85
CA LEU A 336 -10.39 -32.60 -4.55
C LEU A 336 -10.07 -34.08 -4.82
N TRP A 337 -10.54 -34.99 -3.96
CA TRP A 337 -10.29 -36.43 -4.06
C TRP A 337 -11.59 -37.23 -3.91
N PRO A 338 -12.56 -37.07 -4.82
CA PRO A 338 -13.88 -37.70 -4.70
C PRO A 338 -13.84 -39.23 -4.69
N ASP A 339 -12.83 -39.84 -5.33
CA ASP A 339 -12.69 -41.30 -5.45
C ASP A 339 -11.88 -41.95 -4.32
N ALA A 340 -11.35 -41.16 -3.37
CA ALA A 340 -10.52 -41.67 -2.28
C ALA A 340 -11.36 -41.99 -1.03
N ASP A 341 -10.97 -43.04 -0.29
CA ASP A 341 -11.50 -43.24 1.05
C ASP A 341 -11.06 -42.12 2.02
N SER A 342 -11.77 -41.95 3.13
CA SER A 342 -11.53 -40.86 4.09
C SER A 342 -10.10 -40.80 4.60
N GLN A 343 -9.46 -41.94 4.86
CA GLN A 343 -8.10 -41.98 5.38
C GLN A 343 -7.07 -41.54 4.33
N SER A 344 -7.26 -41.97 3.08
CA SER A 344 -6.44 -41.64 1.93
C SER A 344 -6.60 -40.18 1.50
N ALA A 345 -7.82 -39.66 1.54
CA ALA A 345 -8.13 -38.25 1.27
C ALA A 345 -7.46 -37.33 2.30
N SER A 346 -7.57 -37.66 3.59
CA SER A 346 -6.93 -36.87 4.66
C SER A 346 -5.41 -36.85 4.59
N ASN A 347 -4.79 -37.97 4.22
CA ASN A 347 -3.33 -38.03 4.01
C ASN A 347 -2.92 -37.18 2.80
N SER A 348 -3.67 -37.27 1.70
CA SER A 348 -3.42 -36.47 0.48
C SER A 348 -3.59 -34.97 0.73
N PHE A 349 -4.60 -34.58 1.51
CA PHE A 349 -4.83 -33.20 1.93
C PHE A 349 -3.63 -32.63 2.70
N LYS A 350 -3.12 -33.34 3.72
CA LYS A 350 -1.97 -32.89 4.51
C LYS A 350 -0.72 -32.68 3.66
N VAL A 351 -0.43 -33.63 2.75
CA VAL A 351 0.72 -33.55 1.84
C VAL A 351 0.55 -32.37 0.88
N CYS A 352 -0.63 -32.20 0.29
CA CYS A 352 -0.94 -31.10 -0.61
C CYS A 352 -0.83 -29.74 0.08
N MET A 353 -1.39 -29.59 1.29
CA MET A 353 -1.30 -28.38 2.10
C MET A 353 0.15 -28.02 2.45
N HIS A 354 0.97 -29.00 2.82
CA HIS A 354 2.39 -28.78 3.09
C HIS A 354 3.14 -28.30 1.85
N ARG A 355 2.90 -28.94 0.69
CA ARG A 355 3.51 -28.54 -0.59
C ARG A 355 3.07 -27.16 -1.03
N LEU A 356 1.77 -26.84 -0.89
CA LEU A 356 1.22 -25.52 -1.19
C LEU A 356 1.94 -24.44 -0.38
N ARG A 357 2.00 -24.58 0.95
CA ARG A 357 2.69 -23.62 1.83
C ARG A 357 4.17 -23.47 1.47
N LYS A 358 4.84 -24.57 1.12
CA LYS A 358 6.24 -24.57 0.69
C LYS A 358 6.45 -23.87 -0.65
N GLN A 359 5.60 -24.12 -1.65
CA GLN A 359 5.65 -23.49 -2.98
C GLN A 359 5.38 -21.99 -2.89
N VAL A 360 4.44 -21.59 -2.03
CA VAL A 360 4.15 -20.18 -1.77
C VAL A 360 5.26 -19.56 -0.92
N GLY A 361 5.94 -20.34 -0.07
CA GLY A 361 6.93 -19.82 0.87
C GLY A 361 6.32 -18.97 1.99
N ASP A 362 5.06 -19.23 2.33
CA ASP A 362 4.34 -18.58 3.44
C ASP A 362 3.35 -19.57 4.05
N GLU A 363 3.55 -19.93 5.32
CA GLU A 363 2.65 -20.86 6.01
C GLU A 363 1.28 -20.27 6.28
N ARG A 364 1.19 -18.93 6.37
CA ARG A 364 -0.04 -18.18 6.68
C ARG A 364 -0.95 -17.99 5.48
N VAL A 365 -0.51 -18.39 4.26
CA VAL A 365 -1.34 -18.32 3.05
C VAL A 365 -2.70 -18.99 3.24
N VAL A 366 -2.72 -20.07 4.03
CA VAL A 366 -3.94 -20.76 4.48
C VAL A 366 -3.92 -20.90 6.00
N VAL A 367 -4.95 -20.36 6.64
CA VAL A 367 -5.14 -20.38 8.10
C VAL A 367 -6.18 -21.43 8.45
N ARG A 368 -5.89 -22.23 9.48
CA ARG A 368 -6.84 -23.16 10.09
C ARG A 368 -7.62 -22.46 11.19
N SER A 369 -8.92 -22.61 11.17
CA SER A 369 -9.86 -22.15 12.20
C SER A 369 -10.63 -23.34 12.78
N ALA A 370 -11.45 -23.10 13.81
CA ALA A 370 -12.34 -24.12 14.38
C ALA A 370 -13.36 -24.65 13.35
N GLN A 371 -13.69 -23.86 12.32
CA GLN A 371 -14.71 -24.17 11.31
C GLN A 371 -14.12 -24.73 10.01
N GLY A 372 -12.79 -24.86 9.92
CA GLY A 372 -12.10 -25.31 8.71
C GLY A 372 -10.98 -24.37 8.27
N TYR A 373 -10.65 -24.38 6.98
CA TYR A 373 -9.55 -23.63 6.39
C TYR A 373 -10.04 -22.42 5.62
N ARG A 374 -9.33 -21.30 5.74
CA ARG A 374 -9.57 -20.06 4.99
C ARG A 374 -8.24 -19.51 4.48
N VAL A 375 -8.32 -18.63 3.49
CA VAL A 375 -7.14 -17.87 3.06
C VAL A 375 -6.74 -16.87 4.17
N GLY A 376 -5.44 -16.61 4.32
CA GLY A 376 -4.93 -15.63 5.28
C GLY A 376 -5.40 -14.20 4.98
N ASP A 377 -5.52 -13.38 6.01
CA ASP A 377 -6.09 -12.01 5.91
C ASP A 377 -5.22 -11.06 5.06
N HIS A 378 -3.94 -11.38 4.88
CA HIS A 378 -3.01 -10.65 4.03
C HIS A 378 -3.09 -11.05 2.56
N VAL A 379 -3.82 -12.11 2.22
CA VAL A 379 -3.94 -12.60 0.84
C VAL A 379 -5.10 -11.90 0.14
N ARG A 380 -4.83 -11.31 -1.01
CA ARG A 380 -5.83 -10.69 -1.88
C ARG A 380 -6.33 -11.71 -2.88
N VAL A 381 -7.64 -11.79 -3.05
CA VAL A 381 -8.27 -12.66 -4.05
C VAL A 381 -9.03 -11.76 -5.01
N ASP A 382 -8.69 -11.83 -6.30
CA ASP A 382 -9.27 -10.96 -7.32
C ASP A 382 -10.80 -11.02 -7.39
N ILE A 383 -11.41 -12.20 -7.25
CA ILE A 383 -12.87 -12.34 -7.30
C ILE A 383 -13.54 -11.64 -6.11
N TRP A 384 -12.90 -11.61 -4.94
CA TRP A 384 -13.42 -10.89 -3.78
C TRP A 384 -13.38 -9.38 -4.00
N GLU A 385 -12.32 -8.87 -4.63
CA GLU A 385 -12.22 -7.46 -4.99
C GLU A 385 -13.32 -7.05 -5.98
N LEU A 386 -13.59 -7.89 -6.98
CA LEU A 386 -14.66 -7.65 -7.95
C LEU A 386 -16.04 -7.62 -7.28
N GLU A 387 -16.26 -8.45 -6.27
CA GLU A 387 -17.49 -8.40 -5.46
C GLU A 387 -17.58 -7.16 -4.58
N ASP A 388 -16.47 -6.75 -3.96
CA ASP A 388 -16.42 -5.55 -3.14
C ASP A 388 -16.70 -4.30 -4.00
N ASP A 389 -16.23 -4.31 -5.26
CA ASP A 389 -16.53 -3.27 -6.23
C ASP A 389 -18.02 -3.24 -6.61
N ALA A 390 -18.64 -4.41 -6.77
CA ALA A 390 -20.05 -4.55 -7.15
C ALA A 390 -21.03 -4.38 -5.96
N ALA A 391 -20.58 -4.55 -4.72
CA ALA A 391 -21.43 -4.49 -3.53
C ALA A 391 -22.21 -3.16 -3.39
N PRO A 392 -21.62 -1.98 -3.63
CA PRO A 392 -22.34 -0.71 -3.60
C PRO A 392 -23.46 -0.60 -4.64
N LEU A 393 -23.40 -1.33 -5.76
CA LEU A 393 -24.45 -1.29 -6.80
C LEU A 393 -25.77 -1.86 -6.31
N ARG A 394 -25.70 -2.77 -5.33
CA ARG A 394 -26.86 -3.39 -4.68
C ARG A 394 -27.40 -2.51 -3.55
N ALA A 395 -26.61 -1.55 -3.07
CA ALA A 395 -27.05 -0.51 -2.15
C ALA A 395 -27.58 0.69 -2.95
N SER A 396 -28.64 1.37 -2.49
CA SER A 396 -29.33 2.43 -3.24
C SER A 396 -28.54 3.74 -3.43
N GLY A 397 -27.22 3.73 -3.28
CA GLY A 397 -26.35 4.90 -3.43
C GLY A 397 -25.96 5.14 -4.88
N LYS A 398 -25.89 6.41 -5.30
CA LYS A 398 -25.32 6.80 -6.60
C LYS A 398 -23.79 6.91 -6.49
N PRO A 399 -23.00 6.08 -7.20
CA PRO A 399 -21.54 6.15 -7.19
C PRO A 399 -21.02 7.43 -7.86
N GLY A 400 -19.85 7.90 -7.43
CA GLY A 400 -19.15 9.03 -8.03
C GLY A 400 -18.44 8.66 -9.34
N ARG A 401 -17.80 9.63 -9.99
CA ARG A 401 -17.08 9.41 -11.27
C ARG A 401 -15.89 8.45 -11.15
N ALA A 402 -15.16 8.50 -10.03
CA ALA A 402 -14.06 7.57 -9.75
C ALA A 402 -14.55 6.13 -9.55
N ASP A 403 -15.75 5.94 -9.01
CA ASP A 403 -16.37 4.62 -8.89
C ASP A 403 -16.72 4.03 -10.26
N ILE A 404 -17.23 4.85 -11.19
CA ILE A 404 -17.56 4.41 -12.56
C ILE A 404 -16.33 3.85 -13.27
N ASP A 405 -15.20 4.56 -13.21
CA ASP A 405 -13.97 4.09 -13.85
C ASP A 405 -13.41 2.83 -13.18
N ARG A 406 -13.61 2.65 -11.87
CA ARG A 406 -13.29 1.42 -11.15
C ARG A 406 -14.14 0.24 -11.66
N LEU A 407 -15.46 0.44 -11.75
CA LEU A 407 -16.41 -0.58 -12.24
C LEU A 407 -16.13 -1.00 -13.68
N ARG A 408 -15.74 -0.05 -14.55
CA ARG A 408 -15.31 -0.36 -15.92
C ARG A 408 -14.10 -1.29 -15.96
N ARG A 409 -13.05 -0.99 -15.19
CA ARG A 409 -11.87 -1.86 -15.09
C ARG A 409 -12.24 -3.25 -14.57
N SER A 410 -13.18 -3.32 -13.63
CA SER A 410 -13.66 -4.60 -13.08
C SER A 410 -14.45 -5.40 -14.12
N LEU A 411 -15.27 -4.75 -14.96
CA LEU A 411 -15.92 -5.38 -16.11
C LEU A 411 -14.90 -5.88 -17.15
N ASP A 412 -13.90 -5.07 -17.53
CA ASP A 412 -12.86 -5.46 -18.49
C ASP A 412 -12.14 -6.75 -18.03
N ARG A 413 -11.84 -6.84 -16.72
CA ARG A 413 -11.23 -8.04 -16.12
C ARG A 413 -12.14 -9.26 -16.20
N LEU A 414 -13.45 -9.09 -16.02
CA LEU A 414 -14.43 -10.18 -16.15
C LEU A 414 -14.64 -10.62 -17.60
N GLN A 415 -14.43 -9.72 -18.57
CA GLN A 415 -14.55 -10.01 -20.00
C GLN A 415 -13.36 -10.80 -20.56
N ILE A 416 -12.16 -10.63 -20.00
CA ILE A 416 -10.99 -11.48 -20.32
C ILE A 416 -11.31 -12.97 -20.04
N GLY A 417 -12.21 -13.24 -19.10
CA GLY A 417 -12.69 -14.57 -18.78
C GLY A 417 -11.72 -15.36 -17.89
N ARG A 418 -12.05 -16.64 -17.69
CA ARG A 418 -11.31 -17.54 -16.80
C ARG A 418 -10.30 -18.40 -17.56
N ALA A 419 -9.17 -18.71 -16.93
CA ALA A 419 -8.18 -19.64 -17.48
C ALA A 419 -8.77 -21.03 -17.69
N GLU A 420 -8.40 -21.67 -18.81
CA GLU A 420 -8.97 -22.97 -19.22
C GLU A 420 -8.74 -24.08 -18.20
N LEU A 421 -7.68 -23.98 -17.40
CA LEU A 421 -7.37 -24.93 -16.33
C LEU A 421 -8.47 -25.00 -15.26
N LEU A 422 -9.16 -23.89 -15.00
CA LEU A 422 -10.20 -23.78 -13.97
C LEU A 422 -11.47 -24.51 -14.40
N LYS A 423 -11.74 -24.58 -15.71
CA LYS A 423 -12.92 -25.26 -16.27
C LYS A 423 -12.90 -26.77 -16.08
N ARG A 424 -11.73 -27.33 -15.79
CA ARG A 424 -11.53 -28.78 -15.61
C ARG A 424 -11.87 -29.27 -14.20
N TRP A 425 -12.11 -28.36 -13.26
CA TRP A 425 -12.42 -28.70 -11.88
C TRP A 425 -13.92 -28.95 -11.70
N ALA A 426 -14.26 -30.08 -11.09
CA ALA A 426 -15.65 -30.54 -10.95
C ALA A 426 -16.56 -29.57 -10.16
N TRP A 427 -15.99 -28.72 -9.32
CA TRP A 427 -16.70 -27.74 -8.50
C TRP A 427 -16.81 -26.35 -9.15
N SER A 428 -16.31 -26.19 -10.38
CA SER A 428 -16.20 -24.88 -11.05
C SER A 428 -17.54 -24.30 -11.54
N ASP A 429 -18.59 -25.12 -11.70
CA ASP A 429 -19.91 -24.67 -12.20
C ASP A 429 -20.60 -23.65 -11.29
N SER A 430 -20.39 -23.76 -9.97
CA SER A 430 -20.93 -22.79 -9.00
C SER A 430 -20.24 -21.42 -9.10
N LEU A 431 -19.00 -21.40 -9.60
CA LEU A 431 -18.21 -20.19 -9.75
C LEU A 431 -18.53 -19.46 -11.05
N ASP A 432 -18.81 -20.22 -12.11
CA ASP A 432 -19.20 -19.64 -13.40
C ASP A 432 -20.45 -18.80 -13.24
N ARG A 433 -21.49 -19.37 -12.63
CA ARG A 433 -22.71 -18.62 -12.31
C ARG A 433 -22.43 -17.33 -11.55
N ARG A 434 -21.55 -17.36 -10.55
CA ARG A 434 -21.20 -16.18 -9.76
C ARG A 434 -20.44 -15.11 -10.56
N ILE A 435 -19.52 -15.54 -11.44
CA ILE A 435 -18.76 -14.63 -12.32
C ILE A 435 -19.71 -14.00 -13.35
N ASP A 436 -20.61 -14.79 -13.88
CA ASP A 436 -21.59 -14.36 -14.89
C ASP A 436 -22.63 -13.41 -14.28
N GLU A 437 -23.09 -13.67 -13.05
CA GLU A 437 -23.91 -12.74 -12.26
C GLU A 437 -23.19 -11.39 -12.05
N LEU A 438 -21.92 -11.40 -11.63
CA LEU A 438 -21.13 -10.18 -11.46
C LEU A 438 -20.96 -9.42 -12.76
N ARG A 439 -20.66 -10.12 -13.87
CA ARG A 439 -20.52 -9.51 -15.19
C ARG A 439 -21.83 -8.89 -15.64
N HIS A 440 -22.95 -9.61 -15.50
CA HIS A 440 -24.28 -9.12 -15.82
C HIS A 440 -24.61 -7.86 -15.01
N ASP A 441 -24.51 -7.93 -13.68
CA ASP A 441 -24.80 -6.81 -12.76
C ASP A 441 -24.00 -5.55 -13.13
N LEU A 442 -22.70 -5.70 -13.38
CA LEU A 442 -21.81 -4.60 -13.74
C LEU A 442 -22.13 -4.01 -15.11
N THR A 443 -22.40 -4.86 -16.10
CA THR A 443 -22.72 -4.42 -17.47
C THR A 443 -24.05 -3.67 -17.50
N LEU A 444 -25.07 -4.22 -16.82
CA LEU A 444 -26.39 -3.60 -16.72
C LEU A 444 -26.31 -2.26 -15.98
N TRP A 445 -25.55 -2.19 -14.90
CA TRP A 445 -25.37 -0.96 -14.14
C TRP A 445 -24.68 0.12 -14.97
N LEU A 446 -23.56 -0.19 -15.63
CA LEU A 446 -22.84 0.76 -16.50
C LEU A 446 -23.69 1.22 -17.68
N GLY A 447 -24.51 0.32 -18.23
CA GLY A 447 -25.47 0.63 -19.28
C GLY A 447 -26.56 1.62 -18.83
N ARG A 448 -27.11 1.43 -17.62
CA ARG A 448 -28.10 2.34 -17.00
C ARG A 448 -27.48 3.70 -16.67
N GLU A 449 -26.24 3.71 -16.19
CA GLU A 449 -25.48 4.92 -15.92
C GLU A 449 -25.28 5.76 -17.20
N ALA A 450 -24.87 5.11 -18.30
CA ALA A 450 -24.73 5.75 -19.60
C ALA A 450 -26.08 6.31 -20.11
N LEU A 451 -27.17 5.56 -19.91
CA LEU A 451 -28.52 6.00 -20.24
C LEU A 451 -28.92 7.27 -19.46
N GLU A 452 -28.68 7.30 -18.14
CA GLU A 452 -28.97 8.46 -17.29
C GLU A 452 -28.18 9.71 -17.72
N ARG A 453 -26.97 9.54 -18.27
CA ARG A 453 -26.16 10.63 -18.82
C ARG A 453 -26.57 11.07 -20.24
N GLY A 454 -27.47 10.36 -20.89
CA GLY A 454 -27.83 10.58 -22.30
C GLY A 454 -26.80 10.05 -23.31
N ASP A 455 -25.85 9.21 -22.88
CA ASP A 455 -24.91 8.51 -23.78
C ASP A 455 -25.56 7.23 -24.31
N PHE A 456 -26.55 7.41 -25.19
CA PHE A 456 -27.37 6.30 -25.71
C PHE A 456 -26.54 5.28 -26.49
N ALA A 457 -25.48 5.73 -27.19
CA ALA A 457 -24.59 4.84 -27.93
C ALA A 457 -23.86 3.86 -27.00
N LYS A 458 -23.31 4.33 -25.87
CA LYS A 458 -22.69 3.44 -24.89
C LYS A 458 -23.71 2.55 -24.18
N SER A 459 -24.90 3.07 -23.89
CA SER A 459 -25.97 2.28 -23.29
C SER A 459 -26.38 1.11 -24.20
N LEU A 460 -26.53 1.36 -25.50
CA LEU A 460 -26.80 0.33 -26.51
C LEU A 460 -25.66 -0.69 -26.63
N ALA A 461 -24.40 -0.26 -26.54
CA ALA A 461 -23.26 -1.17 -26.56
C ALA A 461 -23.28 -2.14 -25.37
N HIS A 462 -23.61 -1.67 -24.16
CA HIS A 462 -23.77 -2.54 -22.99
C HIS A 462 -25.00 -3.45 -23.10
N ALA A 463 -26.12 -2.95 -23.64
CA ALA A 463 -27.30 -3.76 -23.88
C ALA A 463 -27.02 -4.91 -24.87
N ALA A 464 -26.27 -4.63 -25.94
CA ALA A 464 -25.86 -5.64 -26.91
C ALA A 464 -24.96 -6.72 -26.25
N GLN A 465 -24.04 -6.34 -25.36
CA GLN A 465 -23.22 -7.30 -24.61
C GLN A 465 -24.06 -8.24 -23.74
N LEU A 466 -25.12 -7.73 -23.09
CA LEU A 466 -26.03 -8.55 -22.28
C LEU A 466 -26.79 -9.56 -23.16
N VAL A 467 -27.33 -9.10 -24.29
CA VAL A 467 -28.10 -9.94 -25.23
C VAL A 467 -27.23 -10.98 -25.94
N GLU A 468 -25.98 -10.64 -26.25
CA GLU A 468 -25.01 -11.59 -26.83
C GLU A 468 -24.68 -12.71 -25.84
N TYR A 469 -24.63 -12.39 -24.55
CA TYR A 469 -24.34 -13.35 -23.49
C TYR A 469 -25.55 -14.24 -23.17
N ASP A 470 -26.74 -13.63 -23.01
CA ASP A 470 -28.00 -14.34 -22.82
C ASP A 470 -29.10 -13.70 -23.69
N SER A 471 -29.50 -14.41 -24.74
CA SER A 471 -30.53 -13.95 -25.67
C SER A 471 -31.90 -13.76 -25.01
N TYR A 472 -32.12 -14.35 -23.83
CA TYR A 472 -33.35 -14.27 -23.05
C TYR A 472 -33.34 -13.14 -22.00
N ASP A 473 -32.24 -12.39 -21.86
CA ASP A 473 -32.09 -11.32 -20.86
C ASP A 473 -33.01 -10.12 -21.15
N GLU A 474 -34.13 -10.04 -20.42
CA GLU A 474 -35.09 -8.94 -20.53
C GLU A 474 -34.51 -7.60 -20.10
N SER A 475 -33.57 -7.58 -19.14
CA SER A 475 -32.96 -6.34 -18.65
C SER A 475 -32.08 -5.70 -19.71
N GLY A 476 -31.33 -6.50 -20.46
CA GLY A 476 -30.58 -6.05 -21.62
C GLY A 476 -31.48 -5.45 -22.70
N ARG A 477 -32.60 -6.13 -23.01
CA ARG A 477 -33.59 -5.64 -23.99
C ARG A 477 -34.29 -4.36 -23.53
N GLU A 478 -34.66 -4.27 -22.27
CA GLU A 478 -35.25 -3.07 -21.66
C GLU A 478 -34.29 -1.89 -21.78
N LEU A 479 -33.01 -2.11 -21.47
CA LEU A 479 -31.98 -1.09 -21.58
C LEU A 479 -31.84 -0.58 -23.02
N ALA A 480 -31.81 -1.49 -24.01
CA ALA A 480 -31.76 -1.12 -25.44
C ALA A 480 -32.99 -0.30 -25.86
N ILE A 481 -34.19 -0.77 -25.51
CA ILE A 481 -35.45 -0.07 -25.82
C ILE A 481 -35.44 1.34 -25.24
N ARG A 482 -35.08 1.50 -23.95
CA ARG A 482 -35.00 2.83 -23.31
C ARG A 482 -33.96 3.72 -23.98
N ALA A 483 -32.82 3.19 -24.39
CA ALA A 483 -31.79 3.95 -25.08
C ALA A 483 -32.26 4.43 -26.48
N TYR A 484 -32.94 3.57 -27.25
CA TYR A 484 -33.54 3.97 -28.52
C TYR A 484 -34.63 5.04 -28.36
N LEU A 485 -35.51 4.90 -27.37
CA LEU A 485 -36.54 5.91 -27.07
C LEU A 485 -35.90 7.24 -26.63
N GLY A 486 -34.86 7.19 -25.79
CA GLY A 486 -34.08 8.38 -25.39
C GLY A 486 -33.38 9.07 -26.56
N ALA A 487 -32.93 8.30 -27.55
CA ALA A 487 -32.37 8.79 -28.81
C ALA A 487 -33.43 9.21 -29.85
N HIS A 488 -34.72 9.17 -29.49
CA HIS A 488 -35.87 9.45 -30.37
C HIS A 488 -36.00 8.52 -31.59
N ASP A 489 -35.40 7.32 -31.55
CA ASP A 489 -35.58 6.28 -32.58
C ASP A 489 -36.64 5.26 -32.13
N HIS A 490 -37.90 5.69 -32.16
CA HIS A 490 -39.04 4.84 -31.82
C HIS A 490 -39.15 3.61 -32.75
N ALA A 491 -38.72 3.73 -34.00
CA ALA A 491 -38.76 2.62 -34.95
C ALA A 491 -37.79 1.51 -34.53
N ALA A 492 -36.58 1.86 -34.07
CA ALA A 492 -35.63 0.90 -33.51
C ALA A 492 -36.13 0.26 -32.22
N ALA A 493 -36.71 1.03 -31.30
CA ALA A 493 -37.29 0.51 -30.06
C ALA A 493 -38.38 -0.56 -30.32
N VAL A 494 -39.27 -0.32 -31.29
CA VAL A 494 -40.31 -1.28 -31.68
C VAL A 494 -39.72 -2.52 -32.36
N ARG A 495 -38.66 -2.37 -33.17
CA ARG A 495 -37.96 -3.51 -33.77
C ARG A 495 -37.33 -4.40 -32.70
N GLU A 496 -36.59 -3.81 -31.76
CA GLU A 496 -35.94 -4.50 -30.65
C GLU A 496 -36.92 -5.37 -29.84
N TYR A 497 -38.09 -4.80 -29.50
CA TYR A 497 -39.15 -5.55 -28.80
C TYR A 497 -39.72 -6.71 -29.61
N ARG A 498 -39.95 -6.51 -30.91
CA ARG A 498 -40.48 -7.57 -31.78
C ARG A 498 -39.48 -8.71 -31.94
N GLU A 499 -38.21 -8.39 -32.14
CA GLU A 499 -37.13 -9.37 -32.23
C GLU A 499 -37.03 -10.19 -30.93
N TYR A 500 -37.07 -9.54 -29.77
CA TYR A 500 -37.05 -10.24 -28.49
C TYR A 500 -38.28 -11.14 -28.28
N ARG A 501 -39.48 -10.63 -28.59
CA ARG A 501 -40.72 -11.41 -28.52
C ARG A 501 -40.65 -12.64 -29.41
N ASP A 502 -40.20 -12.47 -30.65
CA ASP A 502 -40.14 -13.56 -31.61
C ASP A 502 -39.14 -14.65 -31.14
N VAL A 503 -38.04 -14.27 -30.49
CA VAL A 503 -37.11 -15.21 -29.81
C VAL A 503 -37.79 -15.95 -28.64
N LEU A 504 -38.43 -15.23 -27.71
CA LEU A 504 -39.08 -15.84 -26.54
C LEU A 504 -40.23 -16.78 -26.91
N VAL A 505 -41.09 -16.37 -27.85
CA VAL A 505 -42.24 -17.18 -28.29
C VAL A 505 -41.75 -18.44 -29.00
N LYS A 506 -40.74 -18.32 -29.85
CA LYS A 506 -40.19 -19.45 -30.61
C LYS A 506 -39.50 -20.47 -29.70
N ASP A 507 -38.66 -20.01 -28.78
CA ASP A 507 -37.76 -20.90 -28.05
C ASP A 507 -38.33 -21.32 -26.68
N LEU A 508 -39.16 -20.49 -26.04
CA LEU A 508 -39.72 -20.72 -24.70
C LEU A 508 -41.26 -20.74 -24.64
N GLY A 509 -41.96 -20.32 -25.69
CA GLY A 509 -43.42 -20.28 -25.73
C GLY A 509 -44.06 -19.25 -24.80
N VAL A 510 -43.30 -18.23 -24.38
CA VAL A 510 -43.74 -17.16 -23.49
C VAL A 510 -43.65 -15.80 -24.17
N GLU A 511 -44.40 -14.82 -23.64
CA GLU A 511 -44.39 -13.43 -24.11
C GLU A 511 -43.49 -12.55 -23.21
N PRO A 512 -42.91 -11.45 -23.73
CA PRO A 512 -42.21 -10.45 -22.91
C PRO A 512 -43.12 -9.85 -21.82
N SER A 513 -42.50 -9.29 -20.78
CA SER A 513 -43.24 -8.69 -19.67
C SER A 513 -44.15 -7.54 -20.11
N THR A 514 -45.21 -7.31 -19.32
CA THR A 514 -46.10 -6.17 -19.50
C THR A 514 -45.39 -4.84 -19.26
N ASP A 515 -44.34 -4.83 -18.42
CA ASP A 515 -43.52 -3.66 -18.11
C ASP A 515 -42.75 -3.20 -19.35
N LEU A 516 -42.11 -4.15 -20.05
CA LEU A 516 -41.40 -3.88 -21.30
C LEU A 516 -42.34 -3.34 -22.38
N LYS A 517 -43.54 -3.94 -22.51
CA LYS A 517 -44.56 -3.48 -23.45
C LYS A 517 -45.04 -2.06 -23.15
N ARG A 518 -45.22 -1.71 -21.87
CA ARG A 518 -45.66 -0.36 -21.45
C ARG A 518 -44.67 0.73 -21.84
N LEU A 519 -43.36 0.45 -21.92
CA LEU A 519 -42.36 1.43 -22.36
C LEU A 519 -42.65 2.00 -23.75
N LEU A 520 -43.14 1.17 -24.68
CA LEU A 520 -43.48 1.58 -26.04
C LEU A 520 -44.82 2.34 -26.12
N GLU A 521 -45.76 2.07 -25.21
CA GLU A 521 -47.09 2.71 -25.20
C GLU A 521 -47.06 4.14 -24.66
N VAL A 522 -46.12 4.43 -23.73
CA VAL A 522 -45.97 5.75 -23.11
C VAL A 522 -45.43 6.76 -24.13
N ASP A 523 -44.45 6.38 -24.96
CA ASP A 523 -43.81 7.31 -25.89
C ASP A 523 -44.67 7.60 -27.13
N ALA A 524 -45.46 6.62 -27.60
CA ALA A 524 -46.43 6.80 -28.68
C ALA A 524 -47.49 7.88 -28.37
N LYS A 525 -47.85 8.07 -27.09
CA LYS A 525 -48.76 9.14 -26.65
C LYS A 525 -48.08 10.51 -26.57
N THR A 526 -46.78 10.56 -26.29
CA THR A 526 -45.98 11.79 -26.24
C THR A 526 -45.70 12.33 -27.65
N VAL A 527 -45.41 11.45 -28.62
CA VAL A 527 -45.25 11.82 -30.04
C VAL A 527 -46.56 12.28 -30.68
N ALA A 528 -47.71 11.73 -30.26
CA ALA A 528 -49.03 12.17 -30.72
C ALA A 528 -49.45 13.57 -30.21
N ALA A 529 -48.72 14.16 -29.25
CA ALA A 529 -49.03 15.46 -28.63
C ALA A 529 -48.14 16.63 -29.11
N GLY A 530 -47.35 16.46 -30.18
CA GLY A 530 -46.60 17.53 -30.84
C GLY A 530 -47.49 18.66 -31.40
N PRO A 531 -46.96 19.90 -31.57
CA PRO A 531 -47.73 21.14 -31.47
C PRO A 531 -48.84 21.22 -32.52
N THR A 532 -50.07 21.30 -32.03
CA THR A 532 -51.21 21.76 -32.82
C THR A 532 -50.93 23.22 -33.19
N LEU A 533 -50.46 23.43 -34.43
CA LEU A 533 -50.53 24.74 -35.10
C LEU A 533 -51.99 25.20 -35.03
N ARG A 534 -52.25 26.22 -34.20
CA ARG A 534 -53.50 26.97 -34.25
C ARG A 534 -53.40 28.04 -35.35
N PRO A 535 -54.51 28.27 -36.09
CA PRO A 535 -54.54 29.01 -37.35
C PRO A 535 -54.19 30.50 -37.22
#